data_AF-A0A183JVJ4-F1
#
_entry.id   AF-A0A183JVJ4-F1
#
_cell.length_a   1.000
_cell.length_b   1.000
_cell.length_c   1.000
_cell.angle_alpha   90.00
_cell.angle_beta   90.00
_cell.angle_gamma   90.00
#
_symmetry.space_group_name_H-M   'P 1'
#
loop_
_entity.id
_entity.type
_entity.pdbx_description
1 polymer ?
#
loop_
_entity_poly.entity_id
_entity_poly.type
_entity_poly.pdbx_seq_one_letter_code
_entity_poly.pdbx_strand_id
1 'polypeptide(L)'
;MQEKTASVAAASAAHAPIQSQLTEKIWKMKKTFTYLGSIIDEQGGSDVDVKAQIGKARAAYLRLRNIWNSKQLSNNTKGRIFNTNVKIVLLYGAETWRTMKAIIQKIQVFINSCLRKILQIFWPETISNNPLWERTNQIPAEEEIRKKR
;
A
#
# COMPACT_ATOMS: atom_id res chain seq x y z
N MET A 1 -74.08 -9.54 0.02
CA MET A 1 -72.90 -10.39 0.30
C MET A 1 -71.79 -9.98 -0.64
N GLN A 2 -70.88 -9.11 -0.20
CA GLN A 2 -69.67 -8.74 -0.95
C GLN A 2 -68.63 -8.24 0.07
N GLU A 3 -67.92 -9.19 0.67
CA GLU A 3 -66.61 -8.95 1.28
C GLU A 3 -65.59 -9.65 0.39
N LYS A 4 -64.59 -8.90 -0.08
CA LYS A 4 -63.18 -9.33 -0.28
C LYS A 4 -62.46 -8.31 -1.13
N THR A 5 -61.58 -7.52 -0.51
CA THR A 5 -60.15 -7.40 -0.88
C THR A 5 -59.48 -6.32 -0.04
N ALA A 6 -59.07 -6.67 1.18
CA ALA A 6 -58.15 -5.87 1.99
C ALA A 6 -57.16 -6.82 2.68
N SER A 7 -56.31 -7.51 1.91
CA SER A 7 -55.29 -8.39 2.51
C SER A 7 -53.95 -8.47 1.74
N VAL A 8 -53.80 -7.81 0.60
CA VAL A 8 -52.56 -7.94 -0.21
C VAL A 8 -51.60 -6.74 -0.03
N ALA A 9 -52.06 -5.61 0.53
CA ALA A 9 -51.25 -4.42 0.68
C ALA A 9 -50.23 -4.48 1.85
N ALA A 10 -50.49 -5.29 2.88
CA ALA A 10 -49.66 -5.33 4.09
C ALA A 10 -48.37 -6.17 3.93
N ALA A 11 -48.35 -7.16 3.02
CA ALA A 11 -47.17 -8.01 2.80
C ALA A 11 -46.09 -7.35 1.92
N SER A 12 -46.45 -6.34 1.11
CA SER A 12 -45.53 -5.62 0.24
C SER A 12 -44.66 -4.60 1.00
N ALA A 13 -45.19 -4.03 2.09
CA ALA A 13 -44.50 -3.01 2.88
C ALA A 13 -43.32 -3.55 3.72
N ALA A 14 -43.35 -4.85 4.09
CA ALA A 14 -42.28 -5.48 4.88
C ALA A 14 -41.07 -5.96 4.05
N HIS A 15 -41.22 -6.11 2.73
CA HIS A 15 -40.15 -6.52 1.81
C HIS A 15 -39.32 -5.34 1.28
N ALA A 16 -39.88 -4.13 1.27
CA ALA A 16 -39.21 -2.92 0.77
C ALA A 16 -37.95 -2.48 1.57
N PRO A 17 -37.91 -2.58 2.92
CA PRO A 17 -36.73 -2.18 3.69
C PRO A 17 -35.55 -3.12 3.48
N ILE A 18 -35.83 -4.42 3.34
CA ILE A 18 -34.80 -5.45 3.12
C ILE A 18 -34.23 -5.32 1.71
N GLN A 19 -35.07 -5.11 0.70
CA GLN A 19 -34.63 -4.83 -0.68
C GLN A 19 -33.80 -3.55 -0.77
N SER A 20 -34.20 -2.46 -0.10
CA SER A 20 -33.45 -1.20 -0.04
C SER A 20 -32.09 -1.36 0.65
N GLN A 21 -32.04 -2.06 1.79
CA GLN A 21 -30.77 -2.32 2.46
C GLN A 21 -29.87 -3.25 1.64
N LEU A 22 -30.44 -4.24 0.95
CA LEU A 22 -29.70 -5.16 0.11
C LEU A 22 -29.16 -4.45 -1.14
N THR A 23 -29.94 -3.55 -1.77
CA THR A 23 -29.48 -2.76 -2.92
C THR A 23 -28.44 -1.71 -2.52
N GLU A 24 -28.58 -1.04 -1.38
CA GLU A 24 -27.54 -0.17 -0.81
C GLU A 24 -26.26 -0.94 -0.51
N LYS A 25 -26.38 -2.16 0.04
CA LYS A 25 -25.24 -3.03 0.34
C LYS A 25 -24.58 -3.57 -0.94
N ILE A 26 -25.36 -3.97 -1.94
CA ILE A 26 -24.87 -4.40 -3.26
C ILE A 26 -24.23 -3.23 -4.01
N TRP A 27 -24.81 -2.02 -3.92
CA TRP A 27 -24.26 -0.81 -4.51
C TRP A 27 -22.95 -0.40 -3.83
N LYS A 28 -22.86 -0.46 -2.50
CA LYS A 28 -21.59 -0.29 -1.76
C LYS A 28 -20.56 -1.36 -2.13
N MET A 29 -20.95 -2.64 -2.27
CA MET A 29 -20.06 -3.71 -2.74
C MET A 29 -19.58 -3.47 -4.18
N LYS A 30 -20.40 -2.86 -5.04
CA LYS A 30 -20.00 -2.48 -6.41
C LYS A 30 -18.98 -1.32 -6.42
N LYS A 31 -18.94 -0.50 -5.36
CA LYS A 31 -18.02 0.63 -5.20
C LYS A 31 -16.67 0.29 -4.59
N THR A 32 -16.55 -0.84 -3.89
CA THR A 32 -15.30 -1.28 -3.26
C THR A 32 -14.99 -2.72 -3.65
N PHE A 33 -13.93 -2.93 -4.43
CA PHE A 33 -13.48 -4.26 -4.83
C PHE A 33 -12.13 -4.60 -4.20
N THR A 34 -12.00 -5.80 -3.63
CA THR A 34 -10.71 -6.29 -3.10
C THR A 34 -10.01 -7.11 -4.17
N TYR A 35 -8.91 -6.57 -4.72
CA TYR A 35 -8.05 -7.28 -5.66
C TYR A 35 -6.66 -7.50 -5.05
N LEU A 36 -6.23 -8.77 -4.93
CA LEU A 36 -4.93 -9.14 -4.38
C LEU A 36 -4.58 -8.48 -3.01
N GLY A 37 -5.60 -8.22 -2.19
CA GLY A 37 -5.45 -7.59 -0.87
C GLY A 37 -5.43 -6.05 -0.87
N SER A 38 -5.59 -5.41 -2.02
CA SER A 38 -5.78 -3.95 -2.15
C SER A 38 -7.27 -3.62 -2.27
N ILE A 39 -7.74 -2.56 -1.60
CA ILE A 39 -9.12 -2.09 -1.69
C ILE A 39 -9.21 -1.00 -2.76
N ILE A 40 -9.91 -1.29 -3.85
CA ILE A 40 -10.15 -0.35 -4.94
C ILE A 40 -11.52 0.30 -4.70
N ASP A 41 -11.53 1.57 -4.26
CA ASP A 41 -12.74 2.39 -4.12
C ASP A 41 -12.87 3.47 -5.22
N GLU A 42 -14.01 4.18 -5.30
CA GLU A 42 -14.23 5.28 -6.26
C GLU A 42 -13.24 6.45 -6.11
N GLN A 43 -12.69 6.68 -4.91
CA GLN A 43 -11.62 7.67 -4.64
C GLN A 43 -10.22 7.12 -4.94
N GLY A 44 -10.11 5.84 -5.30
CA GLY A 44 -8.89 5.16 -5.67
C GLY A 44 -8.02 4.68 -4.52
N GLY A 45 -8.60 4.37 -3.32
CA GLY A 45 -8.20 3.45 -2.20
C GLY A 45 -6.73 3.25 -1.78
N SER A 46 -5.79 3.85 -2.51
CA SER A 46 -4.38 3.51 -2.57
C SER A 46 -3.59 4.08 -1.41
N ASP A 47 -4.08 5.15 -0.76
CA ASP A 47 -3.37 5.72 0.40
C ASP A 47 -3.42 4.78 1.61
N VAL A 48 -4.56 4.13 1.85
CA VAL A 48 -4.73 3.14 2.92
C VAL A 48 -3.83 1.94 2.65
N ASP A 49 -3.84 1.43 1.41
CA ASP A 49 -3.02 0.29 1.00
C ASP A 49 -1.52 0.61 1.08
N VAL A 50 -1.09 1.77 0.59
CA VAL A 50 0.31 2.23 0.67
C VAL A 50 0.75 2.36 2.12
N LYS A 51 -0.09 2.93 2.98
CA LYS A 51 0.20 3.06 4.42
C LYS A 51 0.35 1.68 5.08
N ALA A 52 -0.55 0.75 4.78
CA ALA A 52 -0.45 -0.62 5.25
C ALA A 52 0.84 -1.29 4.77
N GLN A 53 1.23 -1.08 3.51
CA GLN A 53 2.43 -1.68 2.93
C GLN A 53 3.72 -1.08 3.48
N ILE A 54 3.77 0.23 3.73
CA ILE A 54 4.85 0.89 4.48
C ILE A 54 4.96 0.30 5.89
N GLY A 55 3.83 0.05 6.56
CA GLY A 55 3.80 -0.60 7.87
C GLY A 55 4.46 -1.99 7.85
N LYS A 56 4.07 -2.85 6.89
CA LYS A 56 4.67 -4.18 6.72
C LYS A 56 6.15 -4.11 6.37
N ALA A 57 6.53 -3.23 5.44
CA ALA A 57 7.92 -3.03 5.04
C ALA A 57 8.78 -2.53 6.22
N ARG A 58 8.24 -1.65 7.06
CA ARG A 58 8.90 -1.19 8.30
C ARG A 58 9.12 -2.34 9.27
N ALA A 59 8.12 -3.20 9.48
CA ALA A 59 8.27 -4.38 10.32
C ALA A 59 9.36 -5.34 9.79
N ALA A 60 9.37 -5.60 8.47
CA ALA A 60 10.41 -6.39 7.82
C ALA A 60 11.81 -5.77 7.99
N TYR A 61 11.93 -4.46 7.81
CA TYR A 61 13.18 -3.73 8.02
C TYR A 61 13.68 -3.86 9.47
N LEU A 62 12.80 -3.66 10.46
CA LEU A 62 13.16 -3.75 11.88
C LEU A 62 13.59 -5.16 12.29
N ARG A 63 12.97 -6.20 11.72
CA ARG A 63 13.37 -7.60 11.96
C ARG A 63 14.82 -7.87 11.55
N LEU A 64 15.33 -7.14 10.56
CA LEU A 64 16.69 -7.27 10.03
C LEU A 64 17.69 -6.26 10.67
N ARG A 65 17.35 -5.65 11.82
CA ARG A 65 18.20 -4.62 12.47
C ARG A 65 19.67 -5.02 12.63
N ASN A 66 19.92 -6.28 12.97
CA ASN A 66 21.29 -6.78 13.22
C ASN A 66 22.11 -6.79 11.92
N ILE A 67 21.46 -7.02 10.77
CA ILE A 67 22.11 -6.98 9.44
C ILE A 67 22.52 -5.56 9.10
N TRP A 68 21.64 -4.57 9.35
CA TRP A 68 21.94 -3.16 9.06
C TRP A 68 23.09 -2.61 9.90
N ASN A 69 23.19 -3.06 11.16
CA ASN A 69 24.24 -2.66 12.10
C ASN A 69 25.54 -3.45 11.94
N SER A 70 25.56 -4.56 11.19
CA SER A 70 26.75 -5.37 11.01
C SER A 70 27.82 -4.64 10.20
N LYS A 71 29.04 -4.54 10.73
CA LYS A 71 30.21 -4.00 9.99
C LYS A 71 30.87 -5.04 9.07
N GLN A 72 30.57 -6.33 9.27
CA GLN A 72 31.13 -7.42 8.47
C GLN A 72 30.48 -7.50 7.08
N LEU A 73 29.26 -6.98 6.94
CA LEU A 73 28.54 -6.99 5.68
C LEU A 73 28.80 -5.69 4.91
N SER A 74 29.16 -5.83 3.63
CA SER A 74 29.30 -4.69 2.73
C SER A 74 27.97 -3.98 2.51
N ASN A 75 28.03 -2.68 2.18
CA ASN A 75 26.85 -1.89 1.82
C ASN A 75 26.10 -2.47 0.62
N ASN A 76 26.82 -3.05 -0.35
CA ASN A 76 26.22 -3.73 -1.50
C ASN A 76 25.40 -4.95 -1.06
N THR A 77 25.93 -5.79 -0.17
CA THR A 77 25.21 -6.96 0.35
C THR A 77 23.95 -6.52 1.11
N LYS A 78 24.05 -5.48 1.96
CA LYS A 78 22.90 -4.93 2.67
C LYS A 78 21.85 -4.36 1.71
N GLY A 79 22.27 -3.67 0.64
CA GLY A 79 21.38 -3.17 -0.41
C GLY A 79 20.61 -4.29 -1.11
N ARG A 80 21.27 -5.41 -1.42
CA ARG A 80 20.61 -6.60 -1.99
C ARG A 80 19.56 -7.19 -1.02
N ILE A 81 19.89 -7.33 0.26
CA ILE A 81 18.96 -7.83 1.28
C ILE A 81 17.76 -6.88 1.42
N PHE A 82 17.99 -5.57 1.39
CA PHE A 82 16.94 -4.56 1.43
C PHE A 82 15.98 -4.70 0.23
N ASN A 83 16.52 -4.86 -0.98
CA ASN A 83 15.71 -5.05 -2.18
C ASN A 83 14.82 -6.30 -2.07
N THR A 84 15.38 -7.43 -1.66
CA THR A 84 14.64 -8.70 -1.59
C THR A 84 13.60 -8.75 -0.45
N ASN A 85 13.89 -8.18 0.72
CA ASN A 85 13.04 -8.36 1.90
C ASN A 85 12.11 -7.17 2.18
N VAL A 86 12.60 -5.95 1.97
CA VAL A 86 11.87 -4.73 2.33
C VAL A 86 11.20 -4.15 1.10
N LYS A 87 11.93 -4.03 -0.01
CA LYS A 87 11.42 -3.37 -1.23
C LYS A 87 10.35 -4.19 -1.94
N ILE A 88 10.49 -5.52 -2.00
CA ILE A 88 9.43 -6.41 -2.53
C ILE A 88 8.15 -6.26 -1.73
N VAL A 89 8.23 -6.27 -0.39
CA VAL A 89 7.05 -6.04 0.45
C VAL A 89 6.52 -4.65 0.15
N LEU A 90 7.34 -3.60 0.24
CA LEU A 90 6.89 -2.23 0.02
C LEU A 90 6.16 -2.03 -1.32
N LEU A 91 6.64 -2.64 -2.40
CA LEU A 91 6.09 -2.46 -3.76
C LEU A 91 5.09 -3.55 -4.15
N TYR A 92 4.65 -4.38 -3.21
CA TYR A 92 3.60 -5.36 -3.48
C TYR A 92 2.29 -4.64 -3.82
N GLY A 93 1.66 -5.02 -4.94
CA GLY A 93 0.44 -4.38 -5.43
C GLY A 93 0.66 -3.02 -6.10
N ALA A 94 1.91 -2.56 -6.28
CA ALA A 94 2.22 -1.25 -6.89
C ALA A 94 1.70 -1.10 -8.34
N GLU A 95 1.45 -2.20 -9.04
CA GLU A 95 0.78 -2.23 -10.35
C GLU A 95 -0.61 -1.59 -10.30
N THR A 96 -1.33 -1.75 -9.18
CA THR A 96 -2.69 -1.25 -8.98
C THR A 96 -2.75 0.16 -8.40
N TRP A 97 -1.63 0.67 -7.88
CA TRP A 97 -1.58 2.03 -7.35
C TRP A 97 -1.69 3.03 -8.48
N ARG A 98 -2.62 3.97 -8.41
CA ARG A 98 -2.64 5.11 -9.35
C ARG A 98 -1.33 5.89 -9.15
N THR A 99 -0.69 6.34 -10.25
CA THR A 99 0.61 7.05 -10.26
C THR A 99 0.51 8.47 -9.68
N MET A 100 -0.07 8.60 -8.49
CA MET A 100 -0.13 9.87 -7.80
C MET A 100 1.27 10.19 -7.31
N LYS A 101 1.83 11.31 -7.78
CA LYS A 101 3.14 11.83 -7.38
C LYS A 101 3.32 11.80 -5.86
N ALA A 102 2.26 12.10 -5.10
CA ALA A 102 2.26 12.04 -3.64
C ALA A 102 2.53 10.63 -3.07
N ILE A 103 1.98 9.56 -3.66
CA ILE A 103 2.22 8.18 -3.22
C ILE A 103 3.67 7.79 -3.45
N ILE A 104 4.18 8.06 -4.67
CA ILE A 104 5.58 7.80 -5.02
C ILE A 104 6.52 8.54 -4.08
N GLN A 105 6.23 9.80 -3.76
CA GLN A 105 7.00 10.59 -2.81
C GLN A 105 6.99 9.97 -1.40
N LYS A 106 5.84 9.51 -0.88
CA LYS A 106 5.76 8.83 0.42
C LYS A 106 6.63 7.58 0.47
N ILE A 107 6.59 6.77 -0.59
CA ILE A 107 7.40 5.55 -0.73
C ILE A 107 8.89 5.91 -0.80
N GLN A 108 9.25 6.91 -1.62
CA GLN A 108 10.64 7.34 -1.78
C GLN A 108 11.23 7.87 -0.47
N VAL A 109 10.46 8.64 0.30
CA VAL A 109 10.88 9.14 1.63
C VAL A 109 11.19 7.98 2.57
N PHE A 110 10.33 6.95 2.58
CA PHE A 110 10.57 5.75 3.38
C PHE A 110 11.83 4.99 2.95
N ILE A 111 12.03 4.77 1.63
CA ILE A 111 13.23 4.11 1.08
C ILE A 111 14.48 4.91 1.47
N ASN A 112 14.50 6.22 1.22
CA ASN A 112 15.66 7.06 1.51
C ASN A 112 16.01 7.08 3.00
N SER A 113 14.99 7.07 3.88
CA SER A 113 15.20 6.96 5.32
C SER A 113 15.89 5.63 5.69
N CYS A 114 15.45 4.52 5.10
CA CYS A 114 16.07 3.20 5.32
C CYS A 114 17.52 3.16 4.80
N LEU A 115 17.77 3.68 3.60
CA LEU A 115 19.10 3.66 2.97
C LEU A 115 20.12 4.48 3.78
N ARG A 116 19.74 5.67 4.28
CA ARG A 116 20.62 6.50 5.13
C ARG A 116 21.05 5.74 6.39
N LYS A 117 20.11 5.04 7.03
CA LYS A 117 20.40 4.20 8.21
C LYS A 117 21.26 2.98 7.88
N ILE A 118 21.06 2.34 6.72
CA ILE A 118 21.90 1.22 6.26
C ILE A 118 23.35 1.67 6.06
N LEU A 119 23.54 2.87 5.49
CA LEU A 119 24.85 3.50 5.31
C LEU A 119 25.41 4.10 6.61
N GLN A 120 24.70 4.00 7.74
CA GLN A 120 25.09 4.58 9.03
C GLN A 120 25.33 6.09 8.97
N ILE A 121 24.60 6.79 8.10
CA ILE A 121 24.65 8.26 8.00
C ILE A 121 23.72 8.82 9.06
N PHE A 122 24.31 9.41 10.09
CA PHE A 122 23.62 10.10 11.16
C PHE A 122 23.95 11.58 11.15
N TRP A 123 23.10 12.38 11.78
CA TRP A 123 23.41 13.78 12.03
C TRP A 123 24.76 13.89 12.78
N PRO A 124 25.66 14.82 12.41
CA PRO A 124 25.49 15.99 11.52
C PRO A 124 25.76 15.73 10.03
N GLU A 125 26.08 14.50 9.63
CA GLU A 125 26.39 14.19 8.24
C GLU A 125 25.14 14.31 7.35
N THR A 126 25.26 15.09 6.27
CA THR A 126 24.19 15.28 5.30
C THR A 126 24.65 14.82 3.93
N ILE A 127 23.84 13.97 3.30
CA ILE A 127 24.04 13.51 1.91
C ILE A 127 22.81 13.87 1.06
N SER A 128 23.03 14.31 -0.17
CA SER A 128 21.94 14.49 -1.14
C SER A 128 21.42 13.13 -1.64
N ASN A 129 20.32 13.11 -2.38
CA ASN A 129 19.68 11.85 -2.78
C ASN A 129 20.45 11.11 -3.87
N ASN A 130 21.07 11.80 -4.84
CA ASN A 130 21.77 11.12 -5.95
C ASN A 130 22.97 10.28 -5.45
N PRO A 131 23.91 10.82 -4.64
CA PRO A 131 25.03 10.04 -4.12
C PRO A 131 24.59 8.92 -3.17
N LEU A 132 23.45 9.08 -2.48
CA LEU A 132 22.85 8.03 -1.67
C LEU A 132 22.45 6.83 -2.53
N TRP A 133 21.83 7.07 -3.68
CA TRP A 133 21.39 6.04 -4.61
C TRP A 133 22.58 5.37 -5.32
N GLU A 134 23.59 6.13 -5.72
CA GLU A 134 24.83 5.59 -6.30
C GLU A 134 25.54 4.64 -5.35
N ARG A 135 25.76 5.05 -4.09
CA ARG A 135 26.42 4.22 -3.06
C ARG A 135 25.69 2.91 -2.74
N THR A 136 24.39 2.86 -3.01
CA THR A 136 23.54 1.70 -2.70
C THR A 136 23.09 0.93 -3.94
N ASN A 137 23.54 1.35 -5.14
CA ASN A 137 23.11 0.80 -6.43
C ASN A 137 21.58 0.75 -6.55
N GLN A 138 20.91 1.82 -6.13
CA GLN A 138 19.44 1.93 -6.13
C GLN A 138 18.97 2.86 -7.24
N ILE A 139 17.75 2.62 -7.72
CA ILE A 139 17.01 3.53 -8.60
C ILE A 139 15.81 4.14 -7.85
N PRO A 140 15.32 5.32 -8.29
CA PRO A 140 14.17 5.95 -7.68
C PRO A 140 12.92 5.05 -7.78
N ALA A 141 12.01 5.22 -6.81
CA ALA A 141 10.80 4.41 -6.69
C ALA A 141 9.88 4.55 -7.90
N GLU A 142 9.84 5.73 -8.53
CA GLU A 142 9.04 5.99 -9.73
C GLU A 142 9.46 5.07 -10.89
N GLU A 143 10.76 4.98 -11.15
CA GLU A 143 11.35 4.14 -12.19
C GLU A 143 11.12 2.66 -11.92
N GLU A 144 11.16 2.23 -10.66
CA GLU A 144 10.85 0.83 -10.32
C GLU A 144 9.38 0.48 -10.53
N ILE A 145 8.48 1.36 -10.11
CA ILE A 145 7.05 1.16 -10.29
C ILE A 145 6.71 1.17 -11.78
N ARG A 146 7.34 2.06 -12.56
CA ARG A 146 7.19 2.09 -14.03
C ARG A 146 7.65 0.80 -14.69
N LYS A 147 8.73 0.16 -14.23
CA LYS A 147 9.22 -1.12 -14.77
C LYS A 147 8.33 -2.32 -14.43
N LYS A 148 7.47 -2.21 -13.43
CA LYS A 148 6.57 -3.29 -12.98
C LYS A 148 5.23 -3.32 -13.72
N ARG A 149 4.90 -2.25 -14.44
CA ARG A 149 3.74 -2.19 -15.32
C ARG A 149 4.17 -2.48 -16.75
#